data_AF-A0A369RWP1-F1
#
_entry.id   AF-A0A369RWP1-F1
#
_cell.length_a   1.000
_cell.length_b   1.000
_cell.length_c   1.000
_cell.angle_alpha   90.00
_cell.angle_beta   90.00
_cell.angle_gamma   90.00
#
_symmetry.space_group_name_H-M   'P 1'
#
loop_
_entity.id
_entity.type
_entity.pdbx_description
1 polymer ?
#
loop_
_entity_poly.entity_id
_entity_poly.type
_entity_poly.pdbx_seq_one_letter_code
_entity_poly.pdbx_strand_id
1 'polypeptide(L)'
;MDEFQKQKNRCLSSTDNSIKGSIDAKILSLVQLINENKDYFTTSSCSGRIMIFRKVNQLKSKNCESLFVTHDSITEDDVNFLLNGQIEDSVIFKFEPFVLHVQCRTMNHARLLLKAALTSGFRNSGIVLGKKERLIVAVRSTQTLEVPLTNQGAMLISQDYLYFLLQVANEKMDDNDLRIRKFEVSFHSTTLSEETKCKKSKSSTRRSQKDSLQSVSTAQASTKNCSYEDGLLNFSDLFKESDF
;
A
#
# COMPACT_ATOMS: atom_id res chain seq x y z
N MET A 1 -20.03 -13.90 -13.13
CA MET A 1 -19.17 -12.98 -12.35
C MET A 1 -17.97 -13.78 -11.86
N ASP A 2 -16.75 -13.37 -12.23
CA ASP A 2 -15.52 -14.06 -11.80
C ASP A 2 -15.23 -13.88 -10.31
N GLU A 3 -14.27 -14.65 -9.79
CA GLU A 3 -13.91 -14.65 -8.37
C GLU A 3 -13.40 -13.28 -7.89
N PHE A 4 -12.64 -12.57 -8.72
CA PHE A 4 -12.13 -11.24 -8.38
C PHE A 4 -13.28 -10.24 -8.18
N GLN A 5 -14.26 -10.23 -9.08
CA GLN A 5 -15.41 -9.33 -8.99
C GLN A 5 -16.28 -9.65 -7.77
N LYS A 6 -16.44 -10.94 -7.41
CA LYS A 6 -17.12 -11.33 -6.17
C LYS A 6 -16.40 -10.78 -4.93
N GLN A 7 -15.07 -10.86 -4.91
CA GLN A 7 -14.26 -10.34 -3.81
C GLN A 7 -14.33 -8.81 -3.72
N LYS A 8 -14.24 -8.13 -4.86
CA LYS A 8 -14.41 -6.68 -4.97
C LYS A 8 -15.77 -6.23 -4.41
N ASN A 9 -16.86 -6.83 -4.88
CA ASN A 9 -18.20 -6.48 -4.42
C ASN A 9 -18.35 -6.66 -2.90
N ARG A 10 -17.85 -7.79 -2.36
CA ARG A 10 -17.87 -8.05 -0.92
C ARG A 10 -17.08 -7.02 -0.11
N CYS A 11 -15.90 -6.64 -0.59
CA CYS A 11 -15.03 -5.69 0.08
C CYS A 11 -15.60 -4.26 0.05
N LEU A 12 -16.21 -3.86 -1.06
CA LEU A 12 -16.78 -2.52 -1.20
C LEU A 12 -18.16 -2.38 -0.54
N SER A 13 -18.87 -3.50 -0.31
CA SER A 13 -20.13 -3.52 0.44
C SER A 13 -19.94 -3.62 1.95
N SER A 14 -18.73 -3.93 2.43
CA SER A 14 -18.47 -4.04 3.87
C SER A 14 -18.31 -2.68 4.52
N THR A 15 -18.72 -2.58 5.78
CA THR A 15 -18.49 -1.40 6.62
C THR A 15 -16.99 -1.15 6.81
N ASP A 16 -16.60 0.12 6.85
CA ASP A 16 -15.24 0.53 7.17
C ASP A 16 -14.86 0.07 8.59
N ASN A 17 -13.72 -0.61 8.71
CA ASN A 17 -13.23 -1.20 9.96
C ASN A 17 -12.17 -0.31 10.64
N SER A 18 -11.86 0.86 10.10
CA SER A 18 -11.01 1.85 10.76
C SER A 18 -11.66 2.32 12.05
N ILE A 19 -10.85 2.77 13.02
CA ILE A 19 -11.35 3.35 14.28
C ILE A 19 -12.26 4.56 13.99
N LYS A 20 -11.95 5.31 12.92
CA LYS A 20 -12.72 6.45 12.44
C LYS A 20 -14.06 6.04 11.79
N GLY A 21 -14.19 4.78 11.37
CA GLY A 21 -15.37 4.27 10.66
C GLY A 21 -15.61 4.91 9.29
N SER A 22 -14.62 5.61 8.74
CA SER A 22 -14.71 6.27 7.44
C SER A 22 -13.33 6.47 6.79
N ILE A 23 -13.33 6.51 5.46
CA ILE A 23 -12.14 6.81 4.65
C ILE A 23 -11.74 8.27 4.88
N ASP A 24 -10.44 8.52 4.99
CA ASP A 24 -9.92 9.88 5.13
C ASP A 24 -10.22 10.73 3.90
N ALA A 25 -10.76 11.94 4.12
CA ALA A 25 -11.18 12.85 3.06
C ALA A 25 -10.04 13.16 2.06
N LYS A 26 -8.80 13.26 2.56
CA LYS A 26 -7.59 13.52 1.74
C LYS A 26 -7.32 12.49 0.66
N ILE A 27 -7.74 11.23 0.86
CA ILE A 27 -7.48 10.13 -0.08
C ILE A 27 -8.76 9.58 -0.71
N LEU A 28 -9.91 10.20 -0.43
CA LEU A 28 -11.20 9.73 -0.92
C LEU A 28 -11.25 9.67 -2.45
N SER A 29 -10.74 10.70 -3.13
CA SER A 29 -10.68 10.75 -4.60
C SER A 29 -9.83 9.61 -5.18
N LEU A 30 -8.64 9.39 -4.61
CA LEU A 30 -7.74 8.30 -4.99
C LEU A 30 -8.39 6.93 -4.77
N VAL A 31 -9.02 6.71 -3.62
CA VAL A 31 -9.67 5.44 -3.29
C VAL A 31 -10.85 5.18 -4.24
N GLN A 32 -11.67 6.19 -4.53
CA GLN A 32 -12.76 6.09 -5.50
C GLN A 32 -12.23 5.77 -6.90
N LEU A 33 -11.22 6.51 -7.38
CA LEU A 33 -10.59 6.29 -8.68
C LEU A 33 -10.07 4.84 -8.84
N ILE A 34 -9.44 4.29 -7.80
CA ILE A 34 -8.97 2.90 -7.79
C ILE A 34 -10.15 1.93 -7.83
N ASN A 35 -11.19 2.18 -7.04
CA ASN A 35 -12.35 1.30 -6.90
C ASN A 35 -13.31 1.34 -8.10
N GLU A 36 -13.31 2.41 -8.89
CA GLU A 36 -14.05 2.48 -10.16
C GLU A 36 -13.40 1.60 -11.24
N ASN A 37 -12.08 1.39 -11.17
CA ASN A 37 -11.38 0.57 -12.14
C ASN A 37 -11.70 -0.92 -11.95
N LYS A 38 -12.19 -1.61 -12.99
CA LYS A 38 -12.60 -3.02 -12.96
C LYS A 38 -11.49 -4.03 -12.55
N ASP A 39 -10.22 -3.62 -12.59
CA ASP A 39 -9.06 -4.48 -12.38
C ASP A 39 -8.37 -4.25 -11.02
N TYR A 40 -8.89 -3.31 -10.20
CA TYR A 40 -8.39 -2.99 -8.88
C TYR A 40 -9.52 -2.83 -7.85
N PHE A 41 -9.21 -3.03 -6.57
CA PHE A 41 -10.00 -2.48 -5.47
C PHE A 41 -9.15 -2.35 -4.19
N THR A 42 -9.45 -1.37 -3.36
CA THR A 42 -8.78 -1.10 -2.09
C THR A 42 -9.30 -2.05 -1.00
N THR A 43 -8.40 -2.62 -0.18
CA THR A 43 -8.76 -3.45 0.97
C THR A 43 -8.57 -2.74 2.31
N SER A 44 -7.65 -1.77 2.37
CA SER A 44 -7.39 -0.93 3.53
C SER A 44 -6.60 0.32 3.11
N SER A 45 -6.79 1.42 3.83
CA SER A 45 -6.15 2.70 3.53
C SER A 45 -6.01 3.57 4.78
N CYS A 46 -4.99 4.42 4.83
CA CYS A 46 -4.84 5.53 5.78
C CYS A 46 -4.07 6.67 5.09
N SER A 47 -4.53 7.92 5.23
CA SER A 47 -3.87 9.08 4.59
C SER A 47 -2.50 9.41 5.18
N GLY A 48 -2.17 8.86 6.34
CA GLY A 48 -1.08 9.30 7.19
C GLY A 48 -1.63 9.96 8.45
N ARG A 49 -0.88 9.86 9.55
CA ARG A 49 -1.33 10.28 10.87
C ARG A 49 -0.18 10.69 11.77
N ILE A 50 -0.44 11.69 12.59
CA ILE A 50 0.38 12.04 13.76
C ILE A 50 -0.36 11.53 14.98
N MET A 51 0.36 10.87 15.87
CA MET A 51 -0.21 10.29 17.07
C MET A 51 0.70 10.46 18.28
N ILE A 52 0.07 10.55 19.43
CA ILE A 52 0.72 10.51 20.74
C ILE A 52 0.04 9.38 21.51
N PHE A 53 0.82 8.42 22.00
CA PHE A 53 0.28 7.26 22.70
C PHE A 53 1.13 6.89 23.92
N ARG A 54 0.46 6.31 24.93
CA ARG A 54 1.10 5.74 26.12
C ARG A 54 1.51 4.31 25.84
N LYS A 55 2.71 3.94 26.27
CA LYS A 55 3.16 2.56 26.32
C LYS A 55 3.02 2.05 27.75
N VAL A 56 1.92 1.35 28.03
CA VAL A 56 1.67 0.76 29.34
C VAL A 56 2.41 -0.59 29.39
N ASN A 57 3.54 -0.63 30.12
CA ASN A 57 4.48 -1.76 30.27
C ASN A 57 5.34 -2.10 29.04
N GLN A 58 6.66 -2.19 29.24
CA GLN A 58 7.62 -2.55 28.18
C GLN A 58 7.51 -4.01 27.70
N LEU A 59 6.86 -4.90 28.47
CA LEU A 59 6.89 -6.35 28.28
C LEU A 59 5.65 -6.97 27.61
N LYS A 60 4.58 -6.20 27.35
CA LYS A 60 3.38 -6.71 26.66
C LYS A 60 2.92 -5.71 25.61
N SER A 61 3.12 -6.02 24.33
CA SER A 61 2.81 -5.17 23.16
C SER A 61 1.33 -4.84 22.94
N LYS A 62 0.44 -5.09 23.90
CA LYS A 62 -1.02 -5.04 23.72
C LYS A 62 -1.72 -3.84 24.35
N ASN A 63 -1.04 -3.03 25.15
CA ASN A 63 -1.66 -1.87 25.81
C ASN A 63 -0.98 -0.56 25.36
N CYS A 64 -1.17 -0.20 24.09
CA CYS A 64 -0.91 1.16 23.61
C CYS A 64 -2.22 1.94 23.58
N GLU A 65 -2.39 2.87 24.51
CA GLU A 65 -3.53 3.79 24.54
C GLU A 65 -3.16 5.05 23.75
N SER A 66 -3.97 5.39 22.73
CA SER A 66 -3.76 6.62 21.95
C SER A 66 -4.34 7.82 22.72
N LEU A 67 -3.49 8.78 23.05
CA LEU A 67 -3.89 10.04 23.70
C LEU A 67 -4.38 11.07 22.69
N PHE A 68 -3.74 11.09 21.53
CA PHE A 68 -4.06 12.01 20.45
C PHE A 68 -3.78 11.33 19.12
N VAL A 69 -4.66 11.55 18.14
CA VAL A 69 -4.49 11.12 16.76
C VAL A 69 -5.08 12.18 15.84
N THR A 70 -4.31 12.64 14.88
CA THR A 70 -4.77 13.52 13.80
C THR A 70 -4.30 12.98 12.45
N HIS A 71 -5.09 13.23 11.40
CA HIS A 71 -4.75 12.95 10.00
C HIS A 71 -4.35 14.24 9.25
N ASP A 72 -4.27 15.34 10.00
CA ASP A 72 -3.92 16.68 9.56
C ASP A 72 -2.66 17.17 10.29
N SER A 73 -2.27 18.42 10.03
CA SER A 73 -1.18 19.06 10.76
C SER A 73 -1.51 19.18 12.25
N ILE A 74 -0.49 19.05 13.09
CA ILE A 74 -0.58 19.20 14.54
C ILE A 74 -0.21 20.63 14.96
N THR A 75 -0.89 21.15 15.97
CA THR A 75 -0.68 22.48 16.54
C THR A 75 -0.18 22.42 17.98
N GLU A 76 0.27 23.55 18.52
CA GLU A 76 0.66 23.63 19.93
C GLU A 76 -0.51 23.34 20.87
N ASP A 77 -1.72 23.77 20.49
CA ASP A 77 -2.93 23.55 21.29
C ASP A 77 -3.24 22.06 21.46
N ASP A 78 -2.97 21.26 20.42
CA ASP A 78 -3.16 19.82 20.44
C ASP A 78 -2.25 19.13 21.45
N VAL A 79 -1.12 19.73 21.82
CA VAL A 79 -0.14 19.15 22.76
C VAL A 79 -0.13 19.81 24.13
N ASN A 80 -1.02 20.78 24.39
CA ASN A 80 -1.12 21.45 25.69
C ASN A 80 -1.37 20.45 26.85
N PHE A 81 -2.07 19.35 26.58
CA PHE A 81 -2.28 18.29 27.58
C PHE A 81 -0.98 17.62 28.02
N LEU A 82 0.07 17.62 27.17
CA LEU A 82 1.38 17.07 27.52
C LEU A 82 2.18 18.00 28.43
N LEU A 83 2.03 19.32 28.24
CA LEU A 83 2.74 20.33 29.01
C LEU A 83 2.09 20.57 30.39
N ASN A 84 0.77 20.48 30.46
CA ASN A 84 -0.01 20.80 31.66
C ASN A 84 -0.43 19.56 32.47
N GLY A 85 -0.32 18.37 31.87
CA GLY A 85 -0.77 17.11 32.48
C GLY A 85 0.32 16.41 33.29
N GLN A 86 -0.07 15.74 34.37
CA GLN A 86 0.78 14.70 34.96
C GLN A 86 0.69 13.45 34.09
N ILE A 87 1.79 13.14 33.41
CA ILE A 87 1.94 11.92 32.64
C ILE A 87 2.73 10.95 33.52
N GLU A 88 2.12 9.85 33.95
CA GLU A 88 2.83 8.82 34.74
C GLU A 88 3.49 7.76 33.85
N ASP A 89 2.99 7.61 32.62
CA ASP A 89 3.43 6.59 31.67
C ASP A 89 4.55 7.07 30.73
N SER A 90 5.12 6.13 29.98
CA SER A 90 6.02 6.46 28.87
C SER A 90 5.19 6.84 27.64
N VAL A 91 5.35 8.07 27.15
CA VAL A 91 4.61 8.61 26.02
C VAL A 91 5.53 8.69 24.81
N ILE A 92 5.00 8.31 23.66
CA ILE A 92 5.71 8.34 22.38
C ILE A 92 4.94 9.23 21.41
N PHE A 93 5.67 10.12 20.74
CA PHE A 93 5.20 10.87 19.58
C PHE A 93 5.55 10.10 18.31
N LYS A 94 4.59 9.94 17.41
CA LYS A 94 4.80 9.20 16.18
C LYS A 94 4.11 9.84 14.98
N PHE A 95 4.81 9.90 13.86
CA PHE A 95 4.24 10.12 12.53
C PHE A 95 4.32 8.83 11.73
N GLU A 96 3.18 8.39 11.21
CA GLU A 96 3.08 7.31 10.24
C GLU A 96 2.54 7.86 8.91
N PRO A 97 3.17 7.52 7.78
CA PRO A 97 2.80 8.08 6.48
C PRO A 97 1.59 7.33 5.89
N PHE A 98 1.18 7.78 4.71
CA PHE A 98 0.21 7.09 3.87
C PHE A 98 0.53 5.60 3.70
N VAL A 99 -0.52 4.79 3.83
CA VAL A 99 -0.49 3.36 3.49
C VAL A 99 -1.78 2.99 2.77
N LEU A 100 -1.64 2.17 1.72
CA LEU A 100 -2.75 1.68 0.94
C LEU A 100 -2.50 0.23 0.53
N HIS A 101 -3.53 -0.60 0.64
CA HIS A 101 -3.51 -1.96 0.13
C HIS A 101 -4.55 -2.09 -0.97
N VAL A 102 -4.11 -2.55 -2.14
CA VAL A 102 -4.95 -2.69 -3.32
C VAL A 102 -4.84 -4.09 -3.84
N GLN A 103 -5.97 -4.79 -3.92
CA GLN A 103 -6.03 -6.06 -4.61
C GLN A 103 -6.15 -5.85 -6.12
N CYS A 104 -5.30 -6.55 -6.89
CA CYS A 104 -5.20 -6.44 -8.34
C CYS A 104 -5.71 -7.73 -9.00
N ARG A 105 -6.35 -7.60 -10.17
CA ARG A 105 -6.89 -8.76 -10.89
C ARG A 105 -5.80 -9.67 -11.46
N THR A 106 -4.72 -9.10 -11.97
CA THR A 106 -3.63 -9.85 -12.64
C THR A 106 -2.27 -9.34 -12.20
N MET A 107 -1.22 -10.14 -12.45
CA MET A 107 0.15 -9.73 -12.18
C MET A 107 0.56 -8.48 -12.98
N ASN A 108 0.06 -8.34 -14.21
CA ASN A 108 0.35 -7.15 -15.03
C ASN A 108 -0.22 -5.89 -14.37
N HIS A 109 -1.47 -5.94 -13.90
CA HIS A 109 -2.09 -4.83 -13.16
C HIS A 109 -1.33 -4.51 -11.86
N ALA A 110 -0.92 -5.54 -11.12
CA ALA A 110 -0.10 -5.35 -9.91
C ALA A 110 1.24 -4.65 -10.22
N ARG A 111 1.92 -5.02 -11.31
CA ARG A 111 3.18 -4.39 -11.75
C ARG A 111 2.99 -2.93 -12.16
N LEU A 112 1.88 -2.60 -12.81
CA LEU A 112 1.58 -1.23 -13.24
C LEU A 112 1.29 -0.32 -12.04
N LEU A 113 0.48 -0.80 -11.11
CA LEU A 113 0.19 -0.09 -9.86
C LEU A 113 1.46 0.10 -9.03
N LEU A 114 2.27 -0.95 -8.88
CA LEU A 114 3.55 -0.87 -8.19
C LEU A 114 4.49 0.14 -8.86
N LYS A 115 4.55 0.15 -10.20
CA LYS A 115 5.35 1.13 -10.94
C LYS A 115 4.90 2.56 -10.62
N ALA A 116 3.60 2.84 -10.67
CA ALA A 116 3.05 4.16 -10.33
C ALA A 116 3.37 4.57 -8.89
N ALA A 117 3.32 3.62 -7.94
CA ALA A 117 3.69 3.87 -6.55
C ALA A 117 5.18 4.23 -6.40
N LEU A 118 6.07 3.43 -7.00
CA LEU A 118 7.52 3.64 -6.93
C LEU A 118 7.95 4.97 -7.58
N THR A 119 7.36 5.34 -8.72
CA THR A 119 7.65 6.63 -9.39
C THR A 119 7.15 7.82 -8.59
N SER A 120 6.17 7.62 -7.72
CA SER A 120 5.58 8.67 -6.88
C SER A 120 6.27 8.81 -5.52
N GLY A 121 7.31 8.02 -5.24
CA GLY A 121 8.12 8.12 -4.03
C GLY A 121 7.81 7.07 -2.95
N PHE A 122 6.89 6.13 -3.22
CA PHE A 122 6.55 5.05 -2.28
C PHE A 122 7.50 3.85 -2.43
N ARG A 123 8.78 4.05 -2.06
CA ARG A 123 9.88 3.10 -2.31
C ARG A 123 9.79 1.77 -1.58
N ASN A 124 9.06 1.71 -0.46
CA ASN A 124 8.82 0.49 0.32
C ASN A 124 7.59 -0.30 -0.17
N SER A 125 7.06 0.05 -1.34
CA SER A 125 5.91 -0.64 -1.92
C SER A 125 6.30 -2.01 -2.46
N GLY A 126 5.38 -2.97 -2.37
CA GLY A 126 5.63 -4.33 -2.83
C GLY A 126 4.35 -5.09 -3.16
N ILE A 127 4.51 -6.21 -3.89
CA ILE A 127 3.42 -7.15 -4.17
C ILE A 127 3.47 -8.26 -3.13
N VAL A 128 2.35 -8.49 -2.47
CA VAL A 128 2.13 -9.54 -1.49
C VAL A 128 1.17 -10.56 -2.11
N LEU A 129 1.56 -11.83 -2.05
CA LEU A 129 0.69 -12.95 -2.43
C LEU A 129 -0.14 -13.35 -1.20
N GLY A 130 -1.41 -12.95 -1.21
CA GLY A 130 -2.37 -13.34 -0.19
C GLY A 130 -2.88 -14.77 -0.37
N LYS A 131 -3.65 -15.24 0.61
CA LYS A 131 -4.34 -16.54 0.54
C LYS A 131 -5.18 -16.63 -0.73
N LYS A 132 -5.22 -17.83 -1.35
CA LYS A 132 -5.91 -18.07 -2.64
C LYS A 132 -5.38 -17.20 -3.77
N GLU A 133 -4.05 -17.00 -3.82
CA GLU A 133 -3.35 -16.29 -4.89
C GLU A 133 -3.82 -14.84 -5.11
N ARG A 134 -4.32 -14.20 -4.06
CA ARG A 134 -4.74 -12.78 -4.14
C ARG A 134 -3.52 -11.90 -4.30
N LEU A 135 -3.46 -11.15 -5.39
CA LEU A 135 -2.38 -10.20 -5.64
C LEU A 135 -2.69 -8.88 -4.94
N ILE A 136 -1.99 -8.59 -3.85
CA ILE A 136 -2.16 -7.33 -3.11
C ILE A 136 -0.92 -6.47 -3.30
N VAL A 137 -1.08 -5.27 -3.84
CA VAL A 137 -0.04 -4.25 -3.82
C VAL A 137 -0.17 -3.47 -2.52
N ALA A 138 0.87 -3.49 -1.71
CA ALA A 138 1.01 -2.62 -0.54
C ALA A 138 1.80 -1.37 -0.95
N VAL A 139 1.15 -0.21 -0.98
CA VAL A 139 1.78 1.08 -1.24
C VAL A 139 2.21 1.69 0.09
N ARG A 140 3.52 1.89 0.26
CA ARG A 140 4.12 2.31 1.54
C ARG A 140 5.25 3.31 1.34
N SER A 141 5.32 4.30 2.23
CA SER A 141 6.43 5.26 2.29
C SER A 141 7.56 4.75 3.19
N THR A 142 8.71 5.41 3.10
CA THR A 142 9.87 5.23 4.00
C THR A 142 9.88 6.24 5.15
N GLN A 143 9.07 7.30 5.06
CA GLN A 143 9.02 8.34 6.08
C GLN A 143 8.40 7.77 7.36
N THR A 144 9.07 7.96 8.49
CA THR A 144 8.53 7.69 9.82
C THR A 144 9.21 8.68 10.76
N LEU A 145 8.54 8.98 11.87
CA LEU A 145 9.13 9.68 13.00
C LEU A 145 8.59 8.99 14.24
N GLU A 146 9.45 8.57 15.15
CA GLU A 146 9.05 7.98 16.43
C GLU A 146 10.01 8.49 17.48
N VAL A 147 9.49 9.23 18.46
CA VAL A 147 10.28 9.93 19.46
C VAL A 147 9.65 9.72 20.84
N PRO A 148 10.38 9.14 21.81
CA PRO A 148 9.90 9.08 23.18
C PRO A 148 9.88 10.49 23.79
N LEU A 149 8.72 10.92 24.29
CA LEU A 149 8.53 12.20 24.95
C LEU A 149 8.79 12.09 26.46
N THR A 150 8.30 11.02 27.08
CA THR A 150 8.46 10.75 28.52
C THR A 150 8.96 9.33 28.75
N ASN A 151 9.65 9.12 29.87
CA ASN A 151 9.98 7.80 30.39
C ASN A 151 9.60 7.71 31.86
N GLN A 152 8.70 6.78 32.19
CA GLN A 152 8.16 6.63 33.56
C GLN A 152 7.66 7.97 34.13
N GLY A 153 6.99 8.75 33.29
CA GLY A 153 6.46 10.06 33.61
C GLY A 153 7.43 11.24 33.67
N ALA A 154 8.75 10.98 33.61
CA ALA A 154 9.73 12.06 33.46
C ALA A 154 9.79 12.54 32.01
N MET A 155 9.62 13.85 31.81
CA MET A 155 9.76 14.50 30.49
C MET A 155 11.22 14.45 30.03
N LEU A 156 11.47 13.88 28.85
CA LEU A 156 12.82 13.70 28.29
C LEU A 156 13.27 14.87 27.43
N ILE A 157 12.34 15.72 27.01
CA ILE A 157 12.59 16.79 26.03
C ILE A 157 12.21 18.16 26.58
N SER A 158 12.86 19.20 26.09
CA SER A 158 12.46 20.58 26.37
C SER A 158 11.22 20.97 25.56
N GLN A 159 10.56 22.05 25.99
CA GLN A 159 9.43 22.63 25.25
C GLN A 159 9.85 23.11 23.85
N ASP A 160 11.02 23.73 23.72
CA ASP A 160 11.55 24.15 22.40
C ASP A 160 11.74 22.96 21.45
N TYR A 161 12.21 21.82 21.97
CA TYR A 161 12.36 20.61 21.16
C TYR A 161 11.01 20.03 20.76
N LEU A 162 10.00 20.09 21.65
CA LEU A 162 8.64 19.67 21.31
C LEU A 162 8.11 20.50 20.14
N TYR A 163 8.26 21.82 20.16
CA TYR A 163 7.82 22.67 19.05
C TYR A 163 8.55 22.39 17.74
N PHE A 164 9.86 22.14 17.81
CA PHE A 164 10.62 21.67 16.66
C PHE A 164 10.08 20.34 16.11
N LEU A 165 9.73 19.38 16.99
CA LEU A 165 9.12 18.11 16.56
C LEU A 165 7.78 18.32 15.85
N LEU A 166 6.92 19.22 16.33
CA LEU A 166 5.65 19.54 15.67
C LEU A 166 5.88 20.05 14.26
N GLN A 167 6.84 20.97 14.08
CA GLN A 167 7.21 21.48 12.76
C GLN A 167 7.70 20.36 11.85
N VAL A 168 8.63 19.52 12.31
CA VAL A 168 9.15 18.39 11.51
C VAL A 168 8.03 17.39 11.15
N ALA A 169 7.09 17.15 12.05
CA ALA A 169 5.95 16.27 11.79
C ALA A 169 5.01 16.85 10.73
N ASN A 170 4.76 18.16 10.77
CA ASN A 170 3.95 18.86 9.78
C ASN A 170 4.62 18.88 8.41
N GLU A 171 5.93 19.17 8.34
CA GLU A 171 6.70 19.08 7.09
C GLU A 171 6.62 17.66 6.48
N LYS A 172 6.69 16.61 7.31
CA LYS A 172 6.50 15.24 6.85
C LYS A 172 5.08 14.96 6.37
N MET A 173 4.07 15.54 7.01
CA MET A 173 2.67 15.43 6.59
C MET A 173 2.46 16.09 5.22
N ASP A 174 3.00 17.28 5.01
CA ASP A 174 2.90 18.01 3.74
C ASP A 174 3.58 17.26 2.60
N ASP A 175 4.80 16.74 2.84
CA ASP A 175 5.52 15.90 1.89
C ASP A 175 4.75 14.62 1.56
N ASN A 176 4.11 14.02 2.55
CA ASN A 176 3.27 12.84 2.39
C ASN A 176 2.06 13.15 1.50
N ASP A 177 1.36 14.25 1.74
CA ASP A 177 0.23 14.71 0.95
C ASP A 177 0.64 14.99 -0.52
N LEU A 178 1.83 15.56 -0.74
CA LEU A 178 2.38 15.75 -2.08
C LEU A 178 2.63 14.42 -2.81
N ARG A 179 3.15 13.40 -2.11
CA ARG A 179 3.38 12.06 -2.69
C ARG A 179 2.07 11.37 -3.04
N ILE A 180 1.04 11.49 -2.20
CA ILE A 180 -0.31 10.98 -2.49
C ILE A 180 -0.83 11.56 -3.79
N ARG A 181 -0.77 12.90 -3.95
CA ARG A 181 -1.23 13.58 -5.18
C ARG A 181 -0.45 13.13 -6.42
N LYS A 182 0.87 13.00 -6.31
CA LYS A 182 1.72 12.48 -7.40
C LYS A 182 1.31 11.05 -7.78
N PHE A 183 1.00 10.22 -6.80
CA PHE A 183 0.56 8.84 -7.02
C PHE A 183 -0.80 8.76 -7.69
N GLU A 184 -1.77 9.58 -7.30
CA GLU A 184 -3.07 9.65 -7.94
C GLU A 184 -2.95 9.99 -9.43
N VAL A 185 -2.17 11.01 -9.78
CA VAL A 185 -1.88 11.40 -11.16
C VAL A 185 -1.13 10.29 -11.92
N SER A 186 -0.12 9.68 -11.28
CA SER A 186 0.65 8.59 -11.89
C SER A 186 -0.19 7.33 -12.14
N PHE A 187 -1.12 7.01 -11.24
CA PHE A 187 -2.04 5.89 -11.41
C PHE A 187 -3.01 6.15 -12.55
N HIS A 188 -3.65 7.33 -12.57
CA HIS A 188 -4.59 7.72 -13.62
C HIS A 188 -3.97 7.69 -15.02
N SER A 189 -2.75 8.22 -15.18
CA SER A 189 -2.04 8.20 -16.47
C SER A 189 -1.68 6.78 -16.92
N THR A 190 -1.32 5.91 -15.98
CA THR A 190 -0.94 4.52 -16.28
C THR A 190 -2.16 3.72 -16.77
N THR A 191 -3.31 3.87 -16.12
CA THR A 191 -4.55 3.15 -16.47
C THR A 191 -5.11 3.57 -17.84
N LEU A 192 -5.10 4.85 -18.18
CA LEU A 192 -5.51 5.33 -19.51
C LEU A 192 -4.65 4.77 -20.66
N SER A 193 -3.34 4.64 -20.41
CA SER A 193 -2.40 4.13 -21.41
C SER A 193 -2.63 2.65 -21.75
N GLU A 194 -3.03 1.85 -20.76
CA GLU A 194 -3.37 0.43 -20.89
C GLU A 194 -4.65 0.22 -21.69
N GLU A 195 -5.70 1.00 -21.39
CA GLU A 195 -6.97 0.94 -22.11
C GLU A 195 -6.80 1.26 -23.60
N THR A 196 -5.91 2.21 -23.92
CA THR A 196 -5.62 2.61 -25.30
C THR A 196 -4.84 1.53 -26.05
N LYS A 197 -3.86 0.88 -25.41
CA LYS A 197 -3.12 -0.25 -26.01
C LYS A 197 -4.02 -1.45 -26.29
N CYS A 198 -4.92 -1.77 -25.36
CA CYS A 198 -5.86 -2.89 -25.49
C CYS A 198 -6.92 -2.65 -26.60
N LYS A 199 -7.30 -1.38 -26.86
CA LYS A 199 -8.16 -1.02 -28.00
C LYS A 199 -7.44 -1.14 -29.35
N LYS A 200 -6.15 -0.77 -29.42
CA LYS A 200 -5.34 -0.90 -30.64
C LYS A 200 -5.08 -2.37 -31.02
N SER A 201 -4.75 -3.24 -30.05
CA SER A 201 -4.52 -4.67 -30.32
C SER A 201 -5.77 -5.42 -30.78
N LYS A 202 -6.97 -5.03 -30.33
CA LYS A 202 -8.24 -5.61 -30.82
C LYS A 202 -8.63 -5.13 -32.22
N SER A 203 -8.13 -3.98 -32.67
CA SER A 203 -8.39 -3.46 -34.03
C SER A 203 -7.52 -4.11 -35.11
N SER A 204 -6.31 -4.57 -34.76
CA SER A 204 -5.42 -5.27 -35.69
C SER A 204 -5.82 -6.73 -35.97
N THR A 205 -6.48 -7.41 -35.01
CA THR A 205 -6.90 -8.81 -35.20
C THR A 205 -8.14 -8.97 -36.09
N ARG A 206 -8.91 -7.91 -36.35
CA ARG A 206 -10.05 -7.95 -37.29
C ARG A 206 -9.65 -7.83 -38.77
N ARG A 207 -8.41 -7.43 -39.08
CA ARG A 207 -7.93 -7.30 -40.47
C ARG A 207 -7.27 -8.57 -41.01
N SER A 208 -6.91 -9.52 -40.16
CA SER A 208 -6.21 -10.76 -40.55
C SER A 208 -7.10 -12.00 -40.68
N GLN A 209 -8.42 -11.87 -40.60
CA GLN A 209 -9.38 -12.98 -40.79
C GLN A 209 -10.11 -12.95 -42.15
N LYS A 210 -9.70 -12.08 -43.09
CA LYS A 210 -10.30 -12.03 -44.45
C LYS A 210 -9.46 -12.66 -45.56
N ASP A 211 -8.19 -13.02 -45.31
CA ASP A 211 -7.26 -13.55 -46.32
C ASP A 211 -6.66 -14.92 -45.95
N SER A 212 -7.50 -15.86 -45.51
CA SER A 212 -7.06 -17.26 -45.32
C SER A 212 -8.16 -18.23 -45.75
N LEU A 213 -8.59 -18.12 -47.00
CA LEU A 213 -9.36 -19.13 -47.71
C LEU A 213 -8.78 -19.23 -49.13
N GLN A 214 -7.53 -19.69 -49.23
CA GLN A 214 -7.05 -20.43 -50.40
C GLN A 214 -5.67 -21.06 -50.15
N SER A 215 -5.54 -22.29 -50.63
CA SER A 215 -4.36 -23.16 -50.72
C SER A 215 -4.10 -24.11 -49.53
N VAL A 216 -4.73 -25.28 -49.65
CA VAL A 216 -4.21 -26.57 -49.18
C VAL A 216 -3.30 -27.12 -50.27
N SER A 217 -2.03 -27.42 -49.96
CA SER A 217 -1.37 -28.66 -50.42
C SER A 217 -0.01 -28.89 -49.76
N THR A 218 0.08 -30.06 -49.10
CA THR A 218 1.22 -30.99 -49.03
C THR A 218 2.62 -30.51 -48.61
N ALA A 219 3.07 -30.96 -47.43
CA ALA A 219 4.38 -31.62 -47.28
C ALA A 219 4.41 -32.47 -45.99
N GLN A 220 4.85 -33.73 -46.13
CA GLN A 220 5.02 -34.74 -45.09
C GLN A 220 6.36 -34.59 -44.34
N ALA A 221 6.34 -35.09 -43.09
CA ALA A 221 7.42 -35.75 -42.35
C ALA A 221 8.71 -34.97 -41.96
N SER A 222 8.97 -34.89 -40.66
CA SER A 222 9.99 -35.76 -40.02
C SER A 222 10.09 -35.49 -38.51
N THR A 223 10.12 -36.58 -37.76
CA THR A 223 10.40 -36.66 -36.34
C THR A 223 11.90 -36.50 -36.08
N LYS A 224 12.28 -35.67 -35.11
CA LYS A 224 13.57 -35.78 -34.42
C LYS A 224 13.39 -35.46 -32.93
N ASN A 225 13.55 -36.51 -32.13
CA ASN A 225 13.81 -36.46 -30.70
C ASN A 225 15.11 -35.70 -30.41
N CYS A 226 15.14 -34.93 -29.33
CA CYS A 226 16.36 -34.72 -28.55
C CYS A 226 15.98 -34.52 -27.08
N SER A 227 16.24 -35.57 -26.31
CA SER A 227 16.27 -35.63 -24.85
C SER A 227 17.52 -34.94 -24.31
N TYR A 228 17.42 -34.24 -23.18
CA TYR A 228 18.52 -34.12 -22.21
C TYR A 228 17.95 -34.02 -20.79
N GLU A 229 18.55 -34.80 -19.91
CA GLU A 229 18.11 -35.18 -18.57
C GLU A 229 18.34 -34.13 -17.48
N ASP A 230 17.41 -34.16 -16.52
CA ASP A 230 17.53 -34.10 -15.06
C ASP A 230 18.72 -33.41 -14.38
N GLY A 231 18.35 -32.39 -13.59
CA GLY A 231 19.13 -31.84 -12.49
C GLY A 231 18.19 -31.37 -11.38
N LEU A 232 17.52 -32.31 -10.72
CA LEU A 232 16.70 -32.06 -9.53
C LEU A 232 17.60 -31.73 -8.33
N LEU A 233 17.64 -30.46 -7.92
CA LEU A 233 18.08 -30.09 -6.59
C LEU A 233 16.85 -30.03 -5.67
N ASN A 234 16.79 -30.98 -4.74
CA ASN A 234 15.78 -31.08 -3.69
C ASN A 234 15.80 -29.82 -2.81
N PHE A 235 14.69 -29.07 -2.80
CA PHE A 235 14.52 -27.83 -2.03
C PHE A 235 13.97 -28.07 -0.60
N SER A 236 14.10 -29.29 -0.06
CA SER A 236 13.59 -29.67 1.26
C SER A 236 14.55 -29.42 2.43
N ASP A 237 15.79 -28.96 2.19
CA ASP A 237 16.82 -28.88 3.23
C ASP A 237 17.24 -27.45 3.64
N LEU A 238 16.51 -26.40 3.25
CA LEU A 238 16.93 -25.01 3.51
C LEU A 238 16.21 -24.27 4.66
N PHE A 239 15.43 -24.96 5.49
CA PHE A 239 14.84 -24.36 6.70
C PHE A 239 14.96 -25.30 7.89
N LYS A 240 16.17 -25.35 8.47
CA LYS A 240 16.37 -25.74 9.87
C LYS A 240 17.04 -24.58 10.60
N GLU A 241 16.31 -24.08 11.59
CA GLU A 241 16.74 -23.49 12.86
C GLU A 241 17.75 -22.33 12.83
N SER A 242 17.29 -21.17 13.31
CA SER A 242 18.06 -20.37 14.26
C SER A 242 17.09 -19.54 15.10
N ASP A 243 16.81 -20.07 16.28
CA ASP A 243 16.40 -19.29 17.45
C ASP A 243 17.54 -18.33 17.82
N PHE A 244 17.23 -17.02 17.92
CA PHE A 244 17.79 -16.06 18.88
C PHE A 244 16.97 -14.76 18.83
#